data_AF-A0A7C7VF13-F1
#
_entry.id   AF-A0A7C7VF13-F1
#
_cell.length_a   1.000
_cell.length_b   1.000
_cell.length_c   1.000
_cell.angle_alpha   90.00
_cell.angle_beta   90.00
_cell.angle_gamma   90.00
#
_symmetry.space_group_name_H-M   'P 1'
#
loop_
_entity.id
_entity.type
_entity.pdbx_description
1 polymer ?
#
loop_
_entity_poly.entity_id
_entity_poly.type
_entity_poly.pdbx_seq_one_letter_code
_entity_poly.pdbx_strand_id
1 'polypeptide(L)'
;MAKKSRPYTKDDVRFVVENYAEMTVVEISEQLGISRFQVSKIVSELGKHGMKLTRKKRENPVEIFLREELGINPVKKKRKGK
;
A
#
# COMPACT_ATOMS: atom_id res chain seq x y z
N MET A 1 -2.25 -22.03 10.53
CA MET A 1 -3.46 -21.23 10.85
C MET A 1 -3.14 -19.76 10.61
N ALA A 2 -3.96 -19.02 9.86
CA ALA A 2 -3.76 -17.57 9.72
C ALA A 2 -4.02 -16.90 11.08
N LYS A 3 -3.02 -16.20 11.63
CA LYS A 3 -3.17 -15.44 12.88
C LYS A 3 -4.31 -14.44 12.67
N LYS A 4 -5.39 -14.56 13.45
CA LYS A 4 -6.51 -13.61 13.37
C LYS A 4 -5.98 -12.21 13.68
N SER A 5 -6.17 -11.30 12.73
CA SER A 5 -5.80 -9.89 12.92
C SER A 5 -6.69 -9.27 14.01
N ARG A 6 -6.09 -8.44 14.88
CA ARG A 6 -6.84 -7.71 15.91
C ARG A 6 -7.79 -6.68 15.29
N PRO A 7 -8.87 -6.25 15.98
CA PRO A 7 -9.62 -5.07 15.58
C PRO A 7 -8.72 -3.82 15.49
N TYR A 8 -9.03 -2.92 14.55
CA TYR A 8 -8.33 -1.64 14.44
C TYR A 8 -8.92 -0.60 15.39
N THR A 9 -8.09 0.31 15.88
CA THR A 9 -8.42 1.39 16.82
C THR A 9 -8.42 2.75 16.14
N LYS A 10 -8.75 3.80 16.89
CA LYS A 10 -8.67 5.18 16.41
C LYS A 10 -7.22 5.60 16.12
N ASP A 11 -6.27 5.12 16.90
CA ASP A 11 -4.83 5.37 16.69
C ASP A 11 -4.34 4.74 15.40
N ASP A 12 -4.82 3.53 15.04
CA ASP A 12 -4.52 2.92 13.74
C ASP A 12 -5.03 3.79 12.59
N VAL A 13 -6.24 4.34 12.71
CA VAL A 13 -6.83 5.23 11.70
C VAL A 13 -5.98 6.49 11.56
N ARG A 14 -5.55 7.08 12.68
CA ARG A 14 -4.66 8.26 12.69
C ARG A 14 -3.35 7.95 11.98
N PHE A 15 -2.70 6.84 12.33
CA PHE A 15 -1.45 6.42 11.72
C PHE A 15 -1.60 6.21 10.21
N VAL A 16 -2.70 5.58 9.77
CA VAL A 16 -2.99 5.41 8.34
C VAL A 16 -3.08 6.78 7.65
N VAL A 17 -3.83 7.73 8.19
CA VAL A 17 -3.97 9.08 7.60
C VAL A 17 -2.63 9.80 7.48
N GLU A 18 -1.82 9.76 8.53
CA GLU A 18 -0.52 10.44 8.57
C GLU A 18 0.49 9.83 7.58
N ASN A 19 0.41 8.53 7.30
CA ASN A 19 1.47 7.82 6.56
C ASN A 19 1.04 7.25 5.19
N TYR A 20 -0.24 7.35 4.78
CA TYR A 20 -0.72 6.67 3.55
C TYR A 20 -0.04 7.13 2.25
N ALA A 21 0.44 8.37 2.22
CA ALA A 21 1.14 8.95 1.09
C ALA A 21 2.62 8.51 1.02
N GLU A 22 3.20 8.09 2.15
CA GLU A 22 4.63 7.83 2.30
C GLU A 22 4.97 6.35 2.52
N MET A 23 3.97 5.56 2.90
CA MET A 23 4.10 4.13 3.14
C MET A 23 3.11 3.34 2.29
N THR A 24 3.52 2.16 1.86
CA THR A 24 2.63 1.21 1.21
C THR A 24 1.70 0.57 2.24
N VAL A 25 0.55 0.07 1.78
CA VAL A 25 -0.41 -0.70 2.60
C VAL A 25 0.26 -1.88 3.32
N VAL A 26 1.31 -2.46 2.74
CA VAL A 26 2.05 -3.57 3.34
C VAL A 26 2.83 -3.09 4.55
N GLU A 27 3.65 -2.05 4.39
CA GLU A 27 4.46 -1.48 5.46
C GLU A 27 3.57 -0.98 6.61
N ILE A 28 2.46 -0.30 6.29
CA ILE A 28 1.48 0.14 7.30
C ILE A 28 0.89 -1.05 8.07
N SER A 29 0.56 -2.14 7.36
CA SER A 29 -0.01 -3.34 7.98
C SER A 29 0.97 -4.02 8.94
N GLU A 30 2.25 -4.05 8.56
CA GLU A 30 3.33 -4.61 9.38
C GLU A 30 3.59 -3.76 10.61
N GLN A 31 3.64 -2.43 10.45
CA GLN A 31 3.87 -1.48 11.54
C GLN A 31 2.74 -1.51 12.59
N LEU A 32 1.49 -1.63 12.15
CA LEU A 32 0.33 -1.65 13.04
C LEU A 32 -0.01 -3.05 13.58
N GLY A 33 0.58 -4.10 13.00
CA GLY A 33 0.23 -5.48 13.31
C GLY A 33 -1.21 -5.85 12.96
N ILE A 34 -1.78 -5.23 11.92
CA ILE A 34 -3.13 -5.51 11.42
C ILE A 34 -3.08 -6.02 9.98
N SER A 35 -4.17 -6.59 9.47
CA SER A 35 -4.22 -7.08 8.09
C SER A 35 -4.22 -5.93 7.07
N ARG A 36 -3.61 -6.18 5.90
CA ARG A 36 -3.69 -5.29 4.72
C ARG A 36 -5.13 -4.95 4.31
N PHE A 37 -6.05 -5.90 4.53
CA PHE A 37 -7.47 -5.71 4.29
C PHE A 37 -8.07 -4.66 5.24
N GLN A 38 -7.72 -4.68 6.53
CA GLN A 38 -8.17 -3.66 7.47
C GLN A 38 -7.63 -2.27 7.14
N VAL A 39 -6.35 -2.16 6.75
CA VAL A 39 -5.79 -0.89 6.27
C VAL A 39 -6.61 -0.36 5.07
N SER A 40 -6.93 -1.24 4.12
CA SER A 40 -7.74 -0.87 2.94
C SER A 40 -9.18 -0.48 3.31
N LYS A 41 -9.74 -1.12 4.34
CA LYS A 41 -11.06 -0.80 4.89
C LYS A 41 -11.06 0.59 5.55
N ILE A 42 -10.05 0.91 6.36
CA ILE A 42 -9.88 2.24 6.97
C ILE A 42 -9.91 3.33 5.88
N VAL A 43 -9.10 3.16 4.83
CA VAL A 43 -9.01 4.13 3.72
C VAL A 43 -10.34 4.26 2.98
N SER A 44 -11.03 3.14 2.75
CA SER A 44 -12.35 3.14 2.11
C SER A 44 -13.39 3.89 2.94
N GLU A 45 -13.42 3.67 4.25
CA GLU A 45 -14.34 4.37 5.16
C GLU A 45 -14.03 5.87 5.19
N LEU A 46 -12.77 6.26 5.30
CA LEU A 46 -12.34 7.67 5.22
C LEU A 46 -12.78 8.32 3.89
N GLY A 47 -12.65 7.60 2.78
CA GLY A 47 -13.10 8.03 1.46
C GLY A 47 -14.61 8.31 1.38
N LYS A 48 -15.44 7.48 2.03
CA LYS A 48 -16.89 7.71 2.12
C LYS A 48 -17.24 8.97 2.91
N HIS A 49 -16.38 9.36 3.85
CA HIS A 49 -16.49 10.61 4.61
C HIS A 49 -15.80 11.81 3.96
N GLY A 50 -15.39 11.70 2.68
CA GLY A 50 -14.83 12.80 1.92
C GLY A 50 -13.30 12.97 2.04
N MET A 51 -12.60 12.15 2.82
CA MET A 51 -11.15 12.16 2.86
C MET A 51 -10.56 11.34 1.72
N LYS A 52 -9.99 12.01 0.71
CA LYS A 52 -9.26 11.37 -0.39
C LYS A 52 -7.78 11.26 -0.05
N LEU A 53 -7.34 10.08 0.35
CA LEU A 53 -5.93 9.79 0.59
C LEU A 53 -5.21 9.39 -0.72
N THR A 54 -4.01 9.92 -0.93
CA THR A 54 -3.13 9.51 -2.04
C THR A 54 -2.27 8.33 -1.61
N ARG A 55 -2.20 7.29 -2.44
CA ARG A 55 -1.49 6.06 -2.09
C ARG A 55 -0.06 6.07 -2.64
N LYS A 56 0.93 5.74 -1.80
CA LYS A 56 2.27 5.39 -2.29
C LYS A 56 2.24 4.13 -3.16
N LYS A 57 2.74 4.24 -4.39
CA LYS A 57 2.95 3.08 -5.27
C LYS A 57 4.26 2.42 -4.87
N ARG A 58 4.20 1.11 -4.62
CA ARG A 58 5.41 0.30 -4.53
C ARG A 58 6.08 0.24 -5.90
N GLU A 59 7.39 0.41 -5.92
CA GLU A 59 8.18 0.07 -7.10
C GLU A 59 8.13 -1.44 -7.34
N ASN A 60 8.26 -1.83 -8.61
CA ASN A 60 8.22 -3.24 -8.96
C ASN A 60 9.60 -3.86 -8.65
N PRO A 61 9.69 -4.87 -7.76
CA PRO A 61 10.97 -5.47 -7.38
C PRO A 61 11.73 -6.03 -8.58
N VAL A 62 11.02 -6.49 -9.62
CA VAL A 62 11.65 -6.96 -10.85
C VAL A 62 12.27 -5.79 -11.62
N GLU A 63 11.60 -4.64 -11.69
CA GLU A 63 12.15 -3.46 -12.38
C GLU A 63 13.36 -2.88 -11.64
N ILE A 64 13.35 -2.92 -10.30
CA ILE A 64 14.51 -2.55 -9.47
C ILE A 64 15.68 -3.48 -9.81
N PHE A 65 15.48 -4.80 -9.73
CA PHE A 65 16.51 -5.79 -10.03
C PHE A 65 17.08 -5.64 -11.45
N LEU A 66 16.21 -5.50 -12.47
CA LEU A 66 16.67 -5.31 -13.85
C LEU A 66 17.55 -4.06 -14.00
N ARG A 67 17.24 -2.99 -13.28
CA ARG A 67 17.97 -1.71 -13.34
C ARG A 67 19.31 -1.77 -12.60
N GLU A 68 19.30 -2.27 -11.36
CA GLU A 68 20.46 -2.22 -10.46
C GLU A 68 21.47 -3.32 -10.75
N GLU A 69 21.00 -4.55 -11.00
CA GLU A 69 21.88 -5.72 -11.15
C GLU A 69 22.24 -5.99 -12.61
N LEU A 70 21.30 -5.73 -13.54
CA LEU A 70 21.49 -6.07 -14.96
C LEU A 70 21.70 -4.84 -15.86
N GLY A 71 21.54 -3.61 -15.33
CA GLY A 71 21.64 -2.38 -16.12
C GLY A 71 20.59 -2.25 -17.25
N ILE A 72 19.54 -3.08 -17.21
CA ILE A 72 18.48 -3.11 -18.23
C ILE A 72 17.39 -2.14 -17.80
N ASN A 73 17.11 -1.14 -18.62
CA ASN A 73 16.01 -0.22 -18.38
C ASN A 73 14.74 -0.78 -19.05
N PRO A 74 13.75 -1.31 -18.30
CA PRO A 74 12.60 -1.98 -18.88
C PRO A 74 11.74 -0.99 -19.67
N VAL A 75 11.65 -1.17 -20.98
CA VAL A 75 10.75 -0.39 -21.83
C VAL A 75 9.31 -0.75 -21.44
N LYS A 76 8.56 0.21 -20.89
CA LYS A 76 7.15 0.04 -20.54
C LYS A 76 6.38 -0.37 -21.80
N LYS A 77 6.10 -1.66 -21.98
CA LYS A 77 5.22 -2.13 -23.05
C LYS A 77 3.84 -1.52 -22.80
N LYS A 78 3.43 -0.56 -23.65
CA LYS A 78 2.03 -0.11 -23.69
C LYS A 78 1.19 -1.34 -23.97
N ARG A 79 0.42 -1.80 -22.97
CA ARG A 79 -0.66 -2.76 -23.21
C ARG A 79 -1.61 -2.06 -24.18
N LYS A 80 -1.57 -2.45 -25.47
CA LYS A 80 -2.62 -2.07 -26.41
C LYS A 80 -3.92 -2.66 -25.83
N GLY A 81 -4.84 -1.80 -25.43
CA GLY A 81 -6.18 -2.21 -25.04
C GLY A 81 -6.80 -3.00 -26.20
N LYS A 82 -7.41 -4.13 -25.86
CA LYS A 82 -8.43 -4.76 -26.68
C LYS A 82 -9.77 -4.15 -26.28
#